data_AF-A0A9E5G026-F1
#
_entry.id   AF-A0A9E5G026-F1
#
_cell.length_a   1.000
_cell.length_b   1.000
_cell.length_c   1.000
_cell.angle_alpha   90.00
_cell.angle_beta   90.00
_cell.angle_gamma   90.00
#
_symmetry.space_group_name_H-M   'P 1'
#
loop_
_entity.id
_entity.type
_entity.pdbx_description
1 polymer ?
#
loop_
_entity_poly.entity_id
_entity_poly.type
_entity_poly.pdbx_seq_one_letter_code
_entity_poly.pdbx_strand_id
1 'polypeptide(L)'
;MRFTTIRLPDGPSLMRALAQHVWSSSTARDGIVDLSDALVMVPASRAVRAFEHHLIALAREAGHAFVSPRVVTPAGLASRFVVPTANVLGSIGIQLAWRHAIISAEARVISALSPGGIDAIPGEALEPATIDALAARIATLHRDVTSACTDFASVAAELRATMPELDLDRWDALLALENGWRQALEREQSIDEPTATRRASSTDALHAGGVARIYV
;
A
#
# COMPACT_ATOMS: atom_id res chain seq x y z
N MET A 1 -7.14 23.27 -5.64
CA MET A 1 -7.80 22.26 -6.51
C MET A 1 -9.30 22.36 -6.24
N ARG A 2 -10.15 22.55 -7.26
CA ARG A 2 -11.61 22.58 -7.06
C ARG A 2 -12.17 21.20 -7.38
N PHE A 3 -12.77 20.56 -6.38
CA PHE A 3 -13.55 19.34 -6.60
C PHE A 3 -14.96 19.73 -7.02
N THR A 4 -15.47 19.09 -8.06
CA THR A 4 -16.88 19.21 -8.45
C THR A 4 -17.56 17.91 -8.09
N THR A 5 -18.59 17.98 -7.25
CA THR A 5 -19.43 16.82 -6.94
C THR A 5 -20.54 16.72 -7.97
N ILE A 6 -20.65 15.57 -8.62
CA ILE A 6 -21.70 15.28 -9.59
C ILE A 6 -22.51 14.11 -9.05
N ARG A 7 -23.84 14.25 -9.02
CA ARG A 7 -24.72 13.12 -8.75
C ARG A 7 -24.80 12.27 -10.01
N LEU A 8 -24.28 11.05 -9.93
CA LEU A 8 -24.45 10.08 -11.00
C LEU A 8 -25.92 9.62 -11.07
N PRO A 9 -26.43 9.25 -12.26
CA PRO A 9 -27.79 8.76 -12.43
C PRO A 9 -28.12 7.61 -11.47
N ASP A 10 -29.30 7.66 -10.87
CA ASP A 10 -29.83 6.54 -10.08
C ASP A 10 -30.10 5.35 -11.02
N GLY A 11 -29.61 4.16 -10.66
CA GLY A 11 -29.72 2.98 -11.50
C GLY A 11 -29.10 1.74 -10.86
N PRO A 12 -29.22 0.56 -11.50
CA PRO A 12 -28.80 -0.71 -10.88
C PRO A 12 -27.28 -0.87 -10.74
N SER A 13 -26.46 -0.03 -11.40
CA SER A 13 -25.00 -0.11 -11.36
C SER A 13 -24.36 1.27 -11.34
N LEU A 14 -23.75 1.62 -10.21
CA LEU A 14 -22.91 2.80 -10.05
C LEU A 14 -21.74 2.80 -11.04
N MET A 15 -21.15 1.63 -11.31
CA MET A 15 -20.02 1.50 -12.24
C MET A 15 -20.42 1.77 -13.68
N ARG A 16 -21.65 1.43 -14.08
CA ARG A 16 -22.18 1.81 -15.40
C ARG A 16 -22.35 3.31 -15.51
N ALA A 17 -22.95 3.94 -14.49
CA ALA A 17 -23.16 5.38 -14.46
C ALA A 17 -21.83 6.15 -14.50
N LEU A 18 -20.81 5.68 -13.75
CA LEU A 18 -19.46 6.22 -13.79
C LEU A 18 -18.82 6.04 -15.18
N ALA A 19 -18.91 4.85 -15.78
CA ALA A 19 -18.39 4.59 -17.12
C ALA A 19 -19.03 5.49 -18.18
N GLN A 20 -20.35 5.72 -18.10
CA GLN A 20 -21.06 6.64 -18.98
C GLN A 20 -20.57 8.08 -18.81
N HIS A 21 -20.40 8.52 -17.56
CA HIS A 21 -19.89 9.86 -17.28
C HIS A 21 -18.48 10.06 -17.85
N VAL A 22 -17.56 9.13 -17.59
CA VAL A 22 -16.19 9.16 -18.12
C VAL A 22 -16.21 9.10 -19.65
N TRP A 23 -17.02 8.23 -20.27
CA TRP A 23 -17.13 8.13 -21.73
C TRP A 23 -17.59 9.45 -22.35
N SER A 24 -18.61 10.09 -21.77
CA SER A 24 -19.18 11.36 -22.28
C SER A 24 -18.24 12.56 -22.15
N SER A 25 -17.14 12.42 -21.39
CA SER A 25 -16.20 13.49 -21.13
C SER A 25 -15.17 13.71 -22.25
N SER A 26 -15.07 12.79 -23.22
CA SER A 26 -14.22 12.91 -24.40
C SER A 26 -15.04 12.70 -25.67
N THR A 27 -14.70 13.43 -26.74
CA THR A 27 -15.26 13.23 -28.07
C THR A 27 -14.41 12.27 -28.88
N ALA A 28 -15.04 11.45 -29.73
CA ALA A 28 -14.30 10.61 -30.67
C ALA A 28 -13.55 11.45 -31.71
N ARG A 29 -12.30 11.09 -31.99
CA ARG A 29 -11.51 11.58 -33.12
C ARG A 29 -11.11 10.37 -33.96
N ASP A 30 -11.42 10.39 -35.25
CA ASP A 30 -11.18 9.27 -36.17
C ASP A 30 -11.75 7.92 -35.65
N GLY A 31 -12.91 7.97 -34.99
CA GLY A 31 -13.56 6.79 -34.41
C GLY A 31 -12.95 6.28 -33.11
N ILE A 32 -12.00 7.01 -32.52
CA ILE A 32 -11.32 6.66 -31.27
C ILE A 32 -11.65 7.68 -30.18
N VAL A 33 -12.10 7.20 -29.01
CA VAL A 33 -12.22 8.02 -27.80
C VAL A 33 -10.96 7.84 -26.96
N ASP A 34 -10.17 8.90 -26.82
CA ASP A 34 -8.98 8.89 -25.95
C ASP A 34 -9.35 9.30 -24.52
N LEU A 35 -9.10 8.39 -23.57
CA LEU A 35 -9.30 8.59 -22.15
C LEU A 35 -7.98 8.42 -21.36
N SER A 36 -6.83 8.40 -22.03
CA SER A 36 -5.52 8.15 -21.42
C SER A 36 -5.08 9.20 -20.38
N ASP A 37 -5.66 10.39 -20.44
CA ASP A 37 -5.49 11.50 -19.50
C ASP A 37 -6.41 11.41 -18.27
N ALA A 38 -7.32 10.44 -18.23
CA ALA A 38 -8.25 10.23 -17.13
C ALA A 38 -7.75 9.17 -16.14
N LEU A 39 -7.86 9.49 -14.85
CA LEU A 39 -7.69 8.58 -13.73
C LEU A 39 -9.03 8.36 -13.05
N VAL A 40 -9.43 7.10 -12.91
CA VAL A 40 -10.67 6.68 -12.25
C VAL A 40 -10.32 5.87 -11.01
N MET A 41 -10.63 6.40 -9.84
CA MET A 41 -10.52 5.68 -8.59
C MET A 41 -11.83 4.95 -8.30
N VAL A 42 -11.74 3.67 -7.93
CA VAL A 42 -12.89 2.82 -7.60
C VAL A 42 -12.62 2.06 -6.30
N PRO A 43 -13.66 1.68 -5.53
CA PRO A 43 -13.47 1.22 -4.15
C PRO A 43 -12.69 -0.10 -4.02
N ALA A 44 -12.75 -0.98 -5.04
CA ALA A 44 -12.13 -2.31 -4.97
C ALA A 44 -11.86 -2.90 -6.36
N SER A 45 -11.02 -3.94 -6.43
CA SER A 45 -10.67 -4.62 -7.68
C SER A 45 -11.87 -5.20 -8.44
N ARG A 46 -12.95 -5.57 -7.73
CA ARG A 46 -14.20 -6.00 -8.38
C ARG A 46 -14.89 -4.84 -9.12
N ALA A 47 -14.81 -3.64 -8.56
CA ALA A 47 -15.35 -2.42 -9.18
C ALA A 47 -14.53 -2.02 -10.41
N VAL A 48 -13.20 -2.24 -10.41
CA VAL A 48 -12.34 -2.06 -11.59
C VAL A 48 -12.87 -2.89 -12.76
N ARG A 49 -13.04 -4.20 -12.55
CA ARG A 49 -13.54 -5.11 -13.59
C ARG A 49 -14.93 -4.74 -14.08
N ALA A 50 -15.83 -4.36 -13.17
CA ALA A 50 -17.18 -3.94 -13.52
C ALA A 50 -17.19 -2.65 -14.34
N PHE A 51 -16.36 -1.67 -13.98
CA PHE A 51 -16.17 -0.42 -14.71
C PHE A 51 -15.62 -0.66 -16.12
N GLU A 52 -14.53 -1.42 -16.24
CA GLU A 52 -13.93 -1.78 -17.54
C GLU A 52 -14.92 -2.50 -18.45
N HIS A 53 -15.69 -3.45 -17.89
CA HIS A 53 -16.73 -4.16 -18.62
C HIS A 53 -17.80 -3.21 -19.18
N HIS A 54 -18.27 -2.26 -18.37
CA HIS A 54 -19.23 -1.27 -18.83
C HIS A 54 -18.64 -0.31 -19.88
N LEU A 55 -17.37 0.07 -19.75
CA LEU A 55 -16.70 0.93 -20.73
C LEU A 55 -16.56 0.25 -22.09
N ILE A 56 -16.21 -1.04 -22.11
CA ILE A 56 -16.16 -1.86 -23.33
C ILE A 56 -17.54 -1.99 -23.96
N ALA A 57 -18.59 -2.19 -23.15
CA ALA A 57 -19.96 -2.26 -23.64
C ALA A 57 -20.39 -0.94 -24.29
N LEU A 58 -20.11 0.20 -23.67
CA LEU A 58 -20.39 1.53 -24.23
C LEU A 58 -19.66 1.78 -25.55
N ALA A 59 -18.37 1.41 -25.62
CA ALA A 59 -17.57 1.53 -26.83
C ALA A 59 -18.16 0.70 -27.99
N ARG A 60 -18.59 -0.53 -27.69
CA ARG A 60 -19.27 -1.41 -28.66
C ARG A 60 -20.61 -0.86 -29.10
N GLU A 61 -21.44 -0.38 -28.17
CA GLU A 61 -22.74 0.25 -28.47
C GLU A 61 -22.58 1.49 -29.36
N ALA A 62 -21.52 2.28 -29.14
CA ALA A 62 -21.23 3.49 -29.91
C ALA A 62 -20.48 3.25 -31.23
N GLY A 63 -19.99 2.03 -31.50
CA GLY A 63 -19.19 1.74 -32.69
C GLY A 63 -17.83 2.45 -32.71
N HIS A 64 -17.26 2.74 -31.54
CA HIS A 64 -15.98 3.43 -31.39
C HIS A 64 -14.94 2.53 -30.71
N ALA A 65 -13.67 2.70 -31.10
CA ALA A 65 -12.56 2.21 -30.30
C ALA A 65 -12.25 3.22 -29.19
N PHE A 66 -11.49 2.81 -28.17
CA PHE A 66 -11.05 3.72 -27.12
C PHE A 66 -9.68 3.36 -26.57
N VAL A 67 -8.98 4.39 -26.08
CA VAL A 67 -7.81 4.22 -25.21
C VAL A 67 -8.31 4.27 -23.77
N SER A 68 -8.05 3.21 -23.01
CA SER A 68 -8.59 3.07 -21.65
C SER A 68 -8.09 4.16 -20.70
N PRO A 69 -8.94 4.66 -19.79
CA PRO A 69 -8.47 5.44 -18.66
C PRO A 69 -7.60 4.58 -17.75
N ARG A 70 -6.84 5.25 -16.89
CA ARG A 70 -6.14 4.60 -15.78
C ARG A 70 -7.13 4.33 -14.67
N VAL A 71 -7.30 3.07 -14.27
CA VAL A 71 -8.22 2.70 -13.18
C VAL A 71 -7.41 2.20 -11.98
N VAL A 72 -7.72 2.73 -10.79
CA VAL A 72 -6.98 2.43 -9.55
C VAL A 72 -7.93 2.20 -8.39
N THR A 73 -7.48 1.46 -7.39
CA THR A 73 -8.10 1.43 -6.06
C THR A 73 -7.39 2.40 -5.13
N PRO A 74 -7.98 2.80 -3.99
CA PRO A 74 -7.28 3.61 -3.00
C PRO A 74 -5.91 3.03 -2.60
N ALA A 75 -5.85 1.70 -2.43
CA ALA A 75 -4.61 1.00 -2.09
C ALA A 75 -3.53 1.11 -3.18
N GLY A 76 -3.92 1.10 -4.46
CA GLY A 76 -2.99 1.21 -5.58
C GLY A 76 -2.81 2.63 -6.13
N LEU A 77 -3.37 3.65 -5.49
CA LEU A 77 -3.31 5.03 -5.98
C LEU A 77 -1.89 5.60 -5.85
N ALA A 78 -1.32 5.47 -4.65
CA ALA A 78 -0.02 6.03 -4.31
C ALA A 78 1.10 5.51 -5.23
N SER A 79 1.20 4.19 -5.41
CA SER A 79 2.22 3.55 -6.23
C SER A 79 2.19 3.95 -7.71
N ARG A 80 1.13 4.61 -8.20
CA ARG A 80 1.11 5.17 -9.56
C ARG A 80 1.90 6.45 -9.73
N PHE A 81 2.03 7.22 -8.67
CA PHE A 81 2.67 8.53 -8.71
C PHE A 81 4.08 8.49 -8.16
N VAL A 82 4.40 7.51 -7.33
CA VAL A 82 5.75 7.31 -6.79
C VAL A 82 6.71 7.01 -7.92
N VAL A 83 7.73 7.88 -8.10
CA VAL A 83 8.88 7.56 -8.95
C VAL A 83 9.72 6.50 -8.23
N PRO A 84 9.96 5.31 -8.82
CA PRO A 84 10.75 4.28 -8.16
C PRO A 84 12.20 4.74 -7.92
N THR A 85 12.61 4.80 -6.66
CA THR A 85 14.00 5.12 -6.26
C THR A 85 14.77 3.89 -5.78
N ALA A 86 14.10 2.74 -5.65
CA ALA A 86 14.60 1.46 -5.15
C ALA A 86 13.68 0.32 -5.64
N ASN A 87 14.12 -0.93 -5.51
CA ASN A 87 13.31 -2.10 -5.82
C ASN A 87 12.17 -2.25 -4.80
N VAL A 88 10.91 -2.15 -5.24
CA VAL A 88 9.76 -2.34 -4.34
C VAL A 88 9.52 -3.84 -4.15
N LEU A 89 9.65 -4.32 -2.91
CA LEU A 89 9.41 -5.73 -2.59
C LEU A 89 7.92 -6.02 -2.42
N GLY A 90 7.49 -7.15 -2.98
CA GLY A 90 6.18 -7.73 -2.69
C GLY A 90 6.10 -8.33 -1.28
N SER A 91 4.90 -8.79 -0.89
CA SER A 91 4.63 -9.32 0.44
C SER A 91 5.58 -10.44 0.90
N ILE A 92 5.96 -11.34 0.00
CA ILE A 92 6.90 -12.43 0.29
C ILE A 92 8.30 -11.87 0.59
N GLY A 93 8.78 -10.90 -0.20
CA GLY A 93 10.07 -10.25 0.01
C GLY A 93 10.12 -9.51 1.35
N ILE A 94 9.04 -8.80 1.70
CA ILE A 94 8.91 -8.14 3.00
C ILE A 94 8.92 -9.16 4.15
N GLN A 95 8.21 -10.28 4.01
CA GLN A 95 8.21 -11.34 5.02
C GLN A 95 9.60 -11.97 5.18
N LEU A 96 10.33 -12.22 4.09
CA LEU A 96 11.70 -12.73 4.14
C LEU A 96 12.67 -11.73 4.78
N ALA A 97 12.49 -10.43 4.53
CA ALA A 97 13.28 -9.40 5.20
C ALA A 97 13.03 -9.39 6.72
N TRP A 98 11.78 -9.56 7.16
CA TRP A 98 11.45 -9.70 8.59
C TRP A 98 12.04 -10.98 9.19
N ARG A 99 11.98 -12.09 8.46
CA ARG A 99 12.63 -13.35 8.85
C ARG A 99 14.13 -13.16 9.06
N HIS A 100 14.80 -12.46 8.14
CA HIS A 100 16.22 -12.14 8.28
C HIS A 100 16.50 -11.24 9.49
N ALA A 101 15.66 -10.22 9.74
CA ALA A 101 15.79 -9.36 10.90
C ALA A 101 15.66 -10.14 12.22
N ILE A 102 14.72 -11.09 12.31
CA ILE A 102 14.53 -11.95 13.47
C ILE A 102 15.74 -12.87 13.68
N ILE A 103 16.23 -13.53 12.63
CA ILE A 103 17.40 -14.43 12.70
C ILE A 103 18.66 -13.67 13.14
N SER A 104 18.79 -12.42 12.73
CA SER A 104 19.96 -11.59 13.01
C SER A 104 19.84 -10.79 14.31
N ALA A 105 18.70 -10.85 14.99
CA ALA A 105 18.46 -10.10 16.21
C ALA A 105 19.15 -10.74 17.41
N GLU A 106 19.52 -9.91 18.38
CA GLU A 106 20.01 -10.40 19.66
C GLU A 106 18.92 -11.15 20.43
N ALA A 107 19.31 -12.18 21.19
CA ALA A 107 18.37 -13.02 21.93
C ALA A 107 17.45 -12.21 22.88
N ARG A 108 17.95 -11.11 23.45
CA ARG A 108 17.17 -10.20 24.30
C ARG A 108 15.99 -9.54 23.57
N VAL A 109 16.17 -9.19 22.29
CA VAL A 109 15.12 -8.58 21.46
C VAL A 109 14.00 -9.59 21.21
N ILE A 110 14.37 -10.83 20.91
CA ILE A 110 13.41 -11.92 20.68
C ILE A 110 12.67 -12.29 21.96
N SER A 111 13.37 -12.35 23.09
CA SER A 111 12.79 -12.68 24.40
C SER A 111 11.70 -11.67 24.79
N ALA A 112 11.94 -10.37 24.59
CA ALA A 112 10.98 -9.31 24.92
C ALA A 112 9.63 -9.44 24.19
N LEU A 113 9.61 -9.96 22.95
CA LEU A 113 8.41 -10.05 22.10
C LEU A 113 7.43 -11.15 22.50
N SER A 114 7.75 -11.91 23.56
CA SER A 114 7.04 -13.13 23.91
C SER A 114 6.14 -12.92 25.13
N PRO A 115 4.86 -13.36 25.09
CA PRO A 115 4.04 -13.38 26.29
C PRO A 115 4.65 -14.33 27.33
N GLY A 116 5.17 -13.78 28.43
CA GLY A 116 5.83 -14.55 29.49
C GLY A 116 7.32 -14.83 29.29
N GLY A 117 7.94 -14.29 28.24
CA GLY A 117 9.23 -14.76 27.74
C GLY A 117 9.03 -16.14 27.10
N ILE A 118 9.47 -16.37 25.86
CA ILE A 118 9.64 -17.78 25.45
C ILE A 118 10.60 -18.32 26.51
N ASP A 119 10.35 -19.53 27.01
CA ASP A 119 11.38 -20.40 27.59
C ASP A 119 12.43 -20.74 26.51
N ALA A 120 12.93 -19.71 25.81
CA ALA A 120 14.03 -19.77 24.91
C ALA A 120 15.18 -19.90 25.88
N ILE A 121 15.59 -21.16 26.09
CA ILE A 121 16.83 -21.47 26.78
C ILE A 121 17.87 -20.56 26.12
N PRO A 122 18.50 -19.63 26.88
CA PRO A 122 19.45 -18.69 26.31
C PRO A 122 20.50 -19.45 25.50
N GLY A 123 20.51 -19.26 24.17
CA GLY A 123 21.42 -19.94 23.25
C GLY A 123 20.78 -20.99 22.32
N GLU A 124 19.51 -21.37 22.49
CA GLU A 124 18.80 -22.20 21.51
C GLU A 124 18.27 -21.36 20.34
N ALA A 125 18.49 -21.87 19.12
CA ALA A 125 17.93 -21.28 17.92
C ALA A 125 16.41 -21.47 17.89
N LEU A 126 15.67 -20.42 17.54
CA LEU A 126 14.23 -20.54 17.32
C LEU A 126 13.93 -21.56 16.22
N GLU A 127 12.88 -22.34 16.40
CA GLU A 127 12.38 -23.22 15.35
C GLU A 127 11.97 -22.41 14.10
N PRO A 128 12.24 -22.91 12.88
CA PRO A 128 11.88 -22.21 11.64
C PRO A 128 10.41 -21.79 11.57
N ALA A 129 9.48 -22.65 12.03
CA ALA A 129 8.05 -22.35 12.05
C ALA A 129 7.70 -21.16 12.97
N THR A 130 8.38 -21.04 14.12
CA THR A 130 8.21 -19.92 15.04
C THR A 130 8.72 -18.62 14.44
N ILE A 131 9.86 -18.67 13.73
CA ILE A 131 10.41 -17.50 13.03
C ILE A 131 9.42 -17.04 11.94
N ASP A 132 8.90 -17.96 11.14
CA ASP A 132 7.98 -17.63 10.05
C ASP A 132 6.65 -17.04 10.58
N ALA A 133 6.12 -17.59 11.68
CA ALA A 133 4.93 -17.08 12.35
C ALA A 133 5.16 -15.68 12.95
N LEU A 134 6.31 -15.43 13.59
CA LEU A 134 6.66 -14.13 14.14
C LEU A 134 6.85 -13.09 13.02
N ALA A 135 7.55 -13.45 11.94
CA ALA A 135 7.74 -12.60 10.77
C ALA A 135 6.40 -12.18 10.15
N ALA A 136 5.46 -13.12 10.00
CA ALA A 136 4.12 -12.85 9.46
C ALA A 136 3.31 -11.90 10.38
N ARG A 137 3.39 -12.10 11.71
CA ARG A 137 2.72 -11.22 12.69
C ARG A 137 3.29 -9.80 12.67
N ILE A 138 4.61 -9.65 12.65
CA ILE A 138 5.27 -8.34 12.60
C ILE A 138 4.99 -7.64 11.27
N ALA A 139 5.04 -8.37 10.14
CA ALA A 139 4.70 -7.81 8.83
C ALA A 139 3.23 -7.30 8.77
N THR A 140 2.31 -7.98 9.47
CA THR A 140 0.92 -7.55 9.59
C THR A 140 0.82 -6.28 10.44
N LEU A 141 1.43 -6.29 11.64
CA LEU A 141 1.44 -5.13 12.53
C LEU A 141 2.07 -3.89 11.87
N HIS A 142 3.19 -4.05 11.17
CA HIS A 142 3.86 -2.97 10.43
C HIS A 142 2.94 -2.40 9.33
N ARG A 143 2.21 -3.26 8.62
CA ARG A 143 1.23 -2.83 7.61
C ARG A 143 0.09 -2.04 8.23
N ASP A 144 -0.44 -2.49 9.36
CA ASP A 144 -1.55 -1.82 10.04
C ASP A 144 -1.12 -0.42 10.51
N VAL A 145 0.07 -0.32 11.13
CA VAL A 145 0.67 0.94 11.58
C VAL A 145 0.93 1.88 10.40
N THR A 146 1.53 1.39 9.32
CA THR A 146 1.80 2.22 8.14
C THR A 146 0.53 2.64 7.39
N SER A 147 -0.53 1.82 7.40
CA SER A 147 -1.83 2.16 6.82
C SER A 147 -2.52 3.34 7.53
N ALA A 148 -2.22 3.53 8.83
CA ALA A 148 -2.65 4.67 9.62
C ALA A 148 -1.71 5.89 9.50
N CYS A 149 -0.83 5.91 8.49
CA CYS A 149 0.17 6.96 8.25
C CYS A 149 1.15 7.18 9.43
N THR A 150 1.33 6.16 10.28
CA THR A 150 2.24 6.20 11.43
C THR A 150 3.36 5.17 11.27
N ASP A 151 4.26 5.05 12.24
CA ASP A 151 5.37 4.11 12.29
C ASP A 151 5.61 3.63 13.73
N PHE A 152 6.40 2.58 13.93
CA PHE A 152 6.64 2.05 15.28
C PHE A 152 7.30 3.08 16.20
N ALA A 153 8.16 3.96 15.66
CA ALA A 153 8.82 4.99 16.45
C ALA A 153 7.82 5.99 17.03
N SER A 154 6.87 6.45 16.21
CA SER A 154 5.80 7.35 16.60
C SER A 154 4.86 6.70 17.60
N VAL A 155 4.48 5.44 17.38
CA VAL A 155 3.62 4.70 18.33
C VAL A 155 4.33 4.52 19.68
N ALA A 156 5.60 4.12 19.68
CA ALA A 156 6.37 3.96 20.91
C ALA A 156 6.54 5.30 21.66
N ALA A 157 6.73 6.42 20.95
CA ALA A 157 6.81 7.74 21.57
C ALA A 157 5.49 8.14 22.24
N GLU A 158 4.36 7.93 21.56
CA GLU A 158 3.03 8.24 22.09
C GLU A 158 2.70 7.39 23.33
N LEU A 159 3.01 6.09 23.29
CA LEU A 159 2.78 5.19 24.43
C LEU A 159 3.62 5.58 25.64
N ARG A 160 4.89 5.97 25.46
CA ARG A 160 5.72 6.49 26.56
C ARG A 160 5.15 7.76 27.18
N ALA A 161 4.49 8.61 26.39
CA ALA A 161 3.92 9.86 26.86
C ALA A 161 2.56 9.67 27.57
N THR A 162 1.74 8.73 27.11
CA THR A 162 0.34 8.60 27.54
C THR A 162 0.07 7.41 28.45
N MET A 163 0.87 6.35 28.34
CA MET A 163 0.67 5.07 29.04
C MET A 163 2.02 4.44 29.44
N PRO A 164 2.83 5.11 30.29
CA PRO A 164 4.17 4.66 30.66
C PRO A 164 4.19 3.32 31.42
N GLU A 165 3.04 2.87 31.94
CA GLU A 165 2.86 1.58 32.62
C GLU A 165 2.74 0.37 31.68
N LEU A 166 2.62 0.60 30.36
CA LEU A 166 2.59 -0.48 29.38
C LEU A 166 3.98 -1.10 29.15
N ASP A 167 3.98 -2.28 28.53
CA ASP A 167 5.19 -3.05 28.19
C ASP A 167 6.03 -2.32 27.12
N LEU A 168 6.88 -1.38 27.57
CA LEU A 168 7.76 -0.57 26.72
C LEU A 168 8.91 -1.41 26.13
N ASP A 169 9.33 -2.48 26.81
CA ASP A 169 10.40 -3.37 26.35
C ASP A 169 10.01 -4.07 25.03
N ARG A 170 8.74 -4.44 24.88
CA ARG A 170 8.23 -4.97 23.60
C ARG A 170 8.32 -3.97 22.46
N TRP A 171 8.02 -2.70 22.73
CA TRP A 171 8.13 -1.66 21.70
C TRP A 171 9.58 -1.37 21.34
N ASP A 172 10.48 -1.37 22.32
CA ASP A 172 11.93 -1.27 22.07
C ASP A 172 12.44 -2.44 21.22
N ALA A 173 11.95 -3.66 21.47
CA ALA A 173 12.27 -4.82 20.65
C ALA A 173 11.71 -4.71 19.22
N LEU A 174 10.48 -4.21 19.04
CA LEU A 174 9.91 -3.96 17.71
C LEU A 174 10.73 -2.91 16.93
N LEU A 175 11.20 -1.86 17.60
CA LEU A 175 12.06 -0.84 16.99
C LEU A 175 13.43 -1.41 16.59
N ALA A 176 14.02 -2.25 17.42
CA ALA A 176 15.26 -2.94 17.09
C ALA A 176 15.10 -3.84 15.86
N LEU A 177 14.00 -4.60 15.77
CA LEU A 177 13.69 -5.42 14.60
C LEU A 177 13.41 -4.58 13.36
N GLU A 178 12.66 -3.48 13.46
CA GLU A 178 12.39 -2.57 12.33
C GLU A 178 13.69 -1.98 11.77
N ASN A 179 14.64 -1.62 12.64
CA ASN A 179 15.96 -1.16 12.22
C ASN A 179 16.73 -2.26 11.49
N GLY A 180 16.74 -3.49 12.01
CA GLY A 180 17.37 -4.64 11.34
C GLY A 180 16.74 -4.94 9.98
N TRP A 181 15.41 -4.89 9.89
CA TRP A 181 14.64 -5.05 8.67
C TRP A 181 14.96 -3.97 7.64
N ARG A 182 14.98 -2.70 8.06
CA ARG A 182 15.32 -1.56 7.18
C ARG A 182 16.74 -1.67 6.64
N GLN A 183 17.70 -2.04 7.47
CA GLN A 183 19.08 -2.29 7.03
C GLN A 183 19.16 -3.43 6.01
N ALA A 184 18.37 -4.49 6.19
CA ALA A 184 18.31 -5.59 5.23
C ALA A 184 17.78 -5.12 3.87
N LEU A 185 16.72 -4.30 3.87
CA LEU A 185 16.18 -3.70 2.66
C LEU A 185 17.17 -2.76 1.98
N GLU A 186 17.86 -1.90 2.75
CA GLU A 186 18.83 -0.95 2.23
C GLU A 186 20.03 -1.65 1.57
N ARG A 187 20.53 -2.75 2.15
CA ARG A 187 21.60 -3.57 1.54
C ARG A 187 21.23 -4.10 0.16
N GLU A 188 19.97 -4.49 -0.02
CA GLU A 188 19.43 -5.02 -1.27
C GLU A 188 18.85 -3.91 -2.19
N GLN A 189 19.14 -2.63 -1.89
CA GLN A 189 18.60 -1.47 -2.61
C GLN A 189 17.07 -1.57 -2.81
N SER A 190 16.40 -2.04 -1.77
CA SER A 190 15.00 -2.41 -1.76
C SER A 190 14.20 -1.56 -0.77
N ILE A 191 12.88 -1.51 -0.95
CA ILE A 191 11.96 -0.74 -0.12
C ILE A 191 10.57 -1.40 -0.13
N ASP A 192 9.77 -1.19 0.92
CA ASP A 192 8.35 -1.53 0.90
C ASP A 192 7.51 -0.40 0.28
N GLU A 193 6.34 -0.75 -0.28
CA GLU A 193 5.46 0.23 -0.94
C GLU A 193 5.02 1.38 -0.01
N PRO A 194 4.56 1.15 1.24
CA PRO A 194 4.21 2.24 2.16
C PRO A 194 5.36 3.22 2.42
N THR A 195 6.57 2.72 2.68
CA THR A 195 7.74 3.61 2.88
C THR A 195 8.12 4.35 1.61
N ALA A 196 8.07 3.69 0.44
CA ALA A 196 8.32 4.34 -0.85
C ALA A 196 7.34 5.50 -1.09
N THR A 197 6.06 5.27 -0.79
CA THR A 197 5.00 6.28 -0.87
C THR A 197 5.27 7.46 0.04
N ARG A 198 5.58 7.19 1.32
CA ARG A 198 5.86 8.24 2.31
C ARG A 198 7.10 9.07 1.94
N ARG A 199 8.17 8.42 1.46
CA ARG A 199 9.38 9.13 1.02
C ARG A 199 9.08 10.00 -0.19
N ALA A 200 8.36 9.47 -1.19
CA ALA A 200 8.03 10.23 -2.38
C ALA A 200 7.18 11.46 -2.08
N SER A 201 6.25 11.37 -1.13
CA SER A 201 5.44 12.52 -0.72
C SER A 201 6.22 13.58 0.05
N SER A 202 7.31 13.23 0.73
CA SER A 202 8.16 14.19 1.44
C SER A 202 9.30 14.77 0.58
N THR A 203 9.71 14.09 -0.48
CA THR A 203 10.83 14.50 -1.36
C THR A 203 10.41 15.03 -2.73
N ASP A 204 9.12 15.35 -2.92
CA ASP A 204 8.55 15.78 -4.21
C ASP A 204 8.83 14.80 -5.37
N ALA A 205 9.02 13.52 -5.07
CA ALA A 205 9.28 12.47 -6.06
C ALA A 205 7.98 11.85 -6.58
N LEU A 206 6.97 12.70 -6.82
CA LEU A 206 5.67 12.32 -7.34
C LEU A 206 5.53 12.78 -8.80
N HIS A 207 5.15 11.87 -9.69
CA HIS A 207 4.93 12.18 -11.09
C HIS A 207 3.48 11.88 -11.50
N ALA A 208 2.68 12.94 -11.70
CA ALA A 208 1.28 12.84 -12.11
C ALA A 208 1.08 12.18 -13.48
N GLY A 209 2.10 12.22 -14.34
CA GLY A 209 2.15 11.54 -15.63
C GLY A 209 0.92 11.74 -16.51
N GLY A 210 0.80 12.87 -17.21
CA GLY A 210 -0.26 13.12 -18.21
C GLY A 210 -1.71 13.09 -17.71
N VAL A 211 -1.97 12.81 -16.43
CA VAL A 211 -3.32 12.81 -15.85
C VAL A 211 -3.83 14.25 -15.77
N ALA A 212 -4.90 14.54 -16.51
CA ALA A 212 -5.58 15.83 -16.52
C ALA A 212 -6.95 15.78 -15.83
N ARG A 213 -7.58 14.61 -15.74
CA ARG A 213 -8.92 14.41 -15.19
C ARG A 213 -8.93 13.30 -14.15
N ILE A 214 -9.52 13.56 -12.98
CA ILE A 214 -9.60 12.60 -11.87
C ILE A 214 -11.06 12.40 -11.47
N TYR A 215 -11.47 11.14 -11.40
CA TYR A 215 -12.80 10.70 -10.93
C TYR A 215 -12.60 9.87 -9.66
N VAL A 216 -13.34 10.20 -8.59
CA VAL A 216 -13.26 9.56 -7.26
C VAL A 216 -14.63 9.12 -6.81
#